data_AF-A0A0S1TQQ6-F1
#
_entry.id   AF-A0A0S1TQQ6-F1
#
_cell.length_a   1.000
_cell.length_b   1.000
_cell.length_c   1.000
_cell.angle_alpha   90.00
_cell.angle_beta   90.00
_cell.angle_gamma   90.00
#
_symmetry.space_group_name_H-M   'P 1'
#
loop_
_entity.id
_entity.type
_entity.pdbx_description
1 polymer ?
#
loop_
_entity_poly.entity_id
_entity_poly.type
_entity_poly.pdbx_seq_one_letter_code
_entity_poly.pdbx_strand_id
1 'polypeptide(L)'
;IYHSLFIFFLYCFQGQRLTTASEKFETAVYCCGWENLRVTERRQVLLMLKQAQVPVIVYAARVIPIRIHTFANTMQGIYKLVTIFKV
;
A
#
# COMPACT_ATOMS: atom_id res chain seq x y z
N ILE A 1 3.41 -13.91 -21.80
CA ILE A 1 2.15 -13.40 -21.20
C ILE A 1 1.99 -13.87 -19.76
N TYR A 2 1.92 -15.18 -19.48
CA TYR A 2 1.76 -15.71 -18.11
C TYR A 2 2.86 -15.24 -17.13
N HIS A 3 4.12 -15.29 -17.53
CA HIS A 3 5.25 -14.83 -16.71
C HIS A 3 5.14 -13.33 -16.35
N SER A 4 4.77 -12.50 -17.32
CA SER A 4 4.61 -11.05 -17.11
C SER A 4 3.44 -10.73 -16.17
N LEU A 5 2.32 -11.45 -16.28
CA LEU A 5 1.17 -11.31 -15.38
C LEU A 5 1.52 -11.75 -13.96
N PHE A 6 2.30 -12.83 -13.81
CA PHE A 6 2.77 -13.31 -12.51
C PHE A 6 3.67 -12.29 -11.82
N ILE A 7 4.65 -11.73 -12.54
CA ILE A 7 5.52 -10.67 -12.01
C ILE A 7 4.70 -9.44 -11.59
N PHE A 8 3.73 -9.02 -12.42
CA PHE A 8 2.87 -7.88 -12.10
C PHE A 8 2.02 -8.14 -10.84
N PHE A 9 1.51 -9.36 -10.68
CA PHE A 9 0.83 -9.78 -9.45
C PHE A 9 1.74 -9.68 -8.22
N LEU A 10 2.97 -10.19 -8.30
CA LEU A 10 3.93 -10.12 -7.20
C LEU A 10 4.25 -8.69 -6.77
N TYR A 11 4.43 -7.77 -7.72
CA TYR A 11 4.63 -6.36 -7.40
C TYR A 11 3.42 -5.75 -6.69
N CYS A 12 2.21 -6.00 -7.19
CA CYS A 12 0.97 -5.53 -6.57
C CYS A 12 0.76 -6.11 -5.16
N PHE A 13 1.12 -7.38 -4.97
CA PHE A 13 1.06 -8.06 -3.69
C PHE A 13 2.05 -7.46 -2.69
N GLN A 14 3.30 -7.27 -3.08
CA GLN A 14 4.32 -6.69 -2.22
C GLN A 14 4.01 -5.22 -1.88
N GLY A 15 3.53 -4.45 -2.85
CA GLY A 15 3.07 -3.07 -2.63
C GLY A 15 1.94 -3.01 -1.60
N GLN A 16 0.94 -3.89 -1.71
CA GLN A 16 -0.14 -3.98 -0.73
C GLN A 16 0.36 -4.35 0.67
N ARG A 17 1.27 -5.33 0.77
CA ARG A 17 1.87 -5.72 2.05
C ARG A 17 2.61 -4.57 2.71
N LEU A 18 3.34 -3.78 1.93
CA LEU A 18 4.06 -2.61 2.43
C LEU A 18 3.09 -1.55 2.97
N THR A 19 2.04 -1.22 2.22
CA THR A 19 1.00 -0.27 2.68
C THR A 19 0.32 -0.77 3.96
N THR A 20 -0.09 -2.05 4.00
CA THR A 20 -0.72 -2.64 5.19
C THR A 20 0.22 -2.63 6.40
N ALA A 21 1.52 -2.88 6.20
CA ALA A 21 2.51 -2.80 7.28
C ALA A 21 2.69 -1.37 7.79
N SER A 22 2.64 -0.38 6.89
CA SER A 22 2.70 1.05 7.26
C SER A 22 1.49 1.46 8.12
N GLU A 23 0.29 1.07 7.74
CA GLU A 23 -0.94 1.35 8.51
C GLU A 23 -0.91 0.70 9.90
N LYS A 24 -0.40 -0.54 9.97
CA LYS A 24 -0.18 -1.24 11.25
C LYS A 24 0.85 -0.51 12.11
N PHE A 25 1.94 -0.01 11.52
CA PHE A 25 2.96 0.76 12.22
C PHE A 25 2.39 2.06 12.78
N GLU A 26 1.62 2.82 11.99
CA GLU A 26 0.93 4.02 12.45
C GLU A 26 0.04 3.73 13.67
N THR A 27 -0.77 2.68 13.58
CA THR A 27 -1.65 2.25 14.68
C THR A 27 -0.85 1.86 15.92
N ALA A 28 0.25 1.12 15.76
CA ALA A 28 1.11 0.71 16.87
C ALA A 28 1.80 1.91 17.55
N VAL A 29 2.25 2.91 16.78
CA VAL A 29 2.84 4.13 17.33
C VAL A 29 1.79 4.93 18.09
N TYR A 30 0.55 5.01 17.60
CA TYR A 30 -0.54 5.67 18.31
C TYR A 30 -0.89 4.97 19.62
N CYS A 31 -0.93 3.63 19.62
CA CYS A 31 -1.30 2.80 20.78
C CYS A 31 -0.15 2.52 21.76
N CYS A 32 1.00 3.19 21.65
CA CYS A 32 2.17 2.90 22.50
C CYS A 32 2.09 3.47 23.93
N GLY A 33 0.98 4.12 24.30
CA GLY A 33 0.79 4.73 25.62
C GLY A 33 1.62 6.00 25.80
N TRP A 34 1.76 6.79 24.73
CA TRP A 34 2.61 7.98 24.69
C TRP A 34 2.22 9.04 25.73
N GLU A 35 0.98 9.01 26.23
CA GLU A 35 0.46 9.91 27.25
C GLU A 35 1.24 9.81 28.57
N ASN A 36 1.76 8.62 28.90
CA ASN A 36 2.48 8.35 30.15
C ASN A 36 3.99 8.62 30.05
N LEU A 37 4.50 8.96 28.87
CA LEU A 37 5.93 9.18 28.65
C LEU A 37 6.39 10.58 29.12
N ARG A 38 7.71 10.79 29.22
CA ARG A 38 8.30 12.12 29.49
C ARG A 38 8.13 13.05 28.28
N VAL A 39 8.22 14.37 28.49
CA VAL A 39 8.04 15.38 27.44
C VAL A 39 8.98 15.19 26.24
N THR A 40 10.21 14.75 26.48
CA THR A 40 11.20 14.45 25.43
C THR A 40 10.74 13.30 24.52
N GLU A 41 10.32 12.20 25.13
CA GLU A 41 9.86 10.99 24.42
C GLU A 41 8.53 11.24 23.70
N ARG A 42 7.61 12.01 24.30
CA ARG A 42 6.36 12.42 23.63
C ARG A 42 6.63 13.18 22.34
N ARG A 43 7.63 14.07 22.34
CA ARG A 43 8.02 14.82 21.13
C ARG A 43 8.55 13.88 20.06
N GLN A 44 9.31 12.84 20.43
CA GLN A 44 9.79 11.83 19.49
C GLN A 44 8.64 11.01 18.91
N VAL A 45 7.73 10.51 19.75
CA VAL A 45 6.56 9.75 19.30
C VAL A 45 5.68 10.59 18.38
N LEU A 46 5.49 11.88 18.68
CA LEU A 46 4.75 12.79 17.80
C LEU A 46 5.39 12.93 16.42
N LEU A 47 6.73 13.01 16.36
CA LEU A 47 7.45 13.05 15.08
C LEU A 47 7.31 11.72 14.32
N MET A 48 7.42 10.59 15.01
CA MET A 48 7.22 9.27 14.41
C MET A 48 5.80 9.10 13.87
N LEU A 49 4.78 9.51 14.63
CA LEU A 49 3.38 9.45 14.22
C LEU A 49 3.12 10.35 13.00
N LYS A 50 3.66 11.57 13.01
CA LYS A 50 3.56 12.49 11.86
C LYS A 50 4.17 11.91 10.59
N GLN A 51 5.28 11.16 10.71
CA GLN A 51 5.89 10.47 9.58
C GLN A 51 5.08 9.24 9.15
N ALA A 52 4.56 8.47 10.10
CA ALA A 52 3.77 7.26 9.84
C ALA A 52 2.44 7.56 9.12
N GLN A 53 1.84 8.72 9.41
CA GLN A 53 0.63 9.23 8.74
C GLN A 53 0.85 9.60 7.28
N VAL A 54 2.10 9.75 6.81
CA VAL A 54 2.38 9.94 5.39
C VAL A 54 2.22 8.57 4.71
N PRO A 55 1.24 8.41 3.80
CA PRO A 55 0.91 7.11 3.28
C PRO A 55 2.07 6.54 2.46
N VAL A 56 2.61 5.40 2.89
CA VAL A 56 3.65 4.66 2.16
C VAL A 56 2.99 3.88 1.02
N ILE A 57 2.80 4.59 -0.10
CA ILE A 57 2.22 4.04 -1.33
C ILE A 57 3.33 3.97 -2.38
N VAL A 58 3.55 2.76 -2.91
CA VAL A 58 4.41 2.58 -4.07
C VAL A 58 3.61 2.94 -5.31
N TYR A 59 4.13 3.86 -6.12
CA TYR A 59 3.49 4.27 -7.37
C TYR A 59 4.27 3.74 -8.58
N ALA A 60 3.55 3.13 -9.52
CA ALA A 60 4.06 2.88 -10.87
C ALA A 60 4.01 4.21 -11.64
N ALA A 61 5.16 4.61 -12.19
CA ALA A 61 5.34 5.85 -12.94
C ALA A 61 4.83 7.12 -12.22
N ARG A 62 4.77 7.13 -10.88
CA ARG A 62 4.19 8.21 -10.03
C ARG A 62 2.71 8.50 -10.26
N VAL A 63 2.00 7.69 -11.05
CA VAL A 63 0.58 7.92 -11.40
C VAL A 63 -0.32 6.83 -10.82
N ILE A 64 0.11 5.57 -10.87
CA ILE A 64 -0.77 4.44 -10.53
C ILE A 64 -0.29 3.81 -9.23
N PRO A 65 -1.11 3.77 -8.17
CA PRO A 65 -0.73 3.07 -6.94
C PRO A 65 -0.63 1.56 -7.20
N ILE A 66 0.50 0.96 -6.82
CA ILE A 66 0.73 -0.48 -6.94
C ILE A 66 0.01 -1.18 -5.78
N ARG A 67 -1.22 -1.61 -6.03
CA ARG A 67 -2.05 -2.36 -5.08
C ARG A 67 -2.74 -3.52 -5.79
N ILE A 68 -3.20 -4.48 -5.01
CA ILE A 68 -4.02 -5.61 -5.50
C ILE A 68 -5.27 -5.12 -6.24
N HIS A 69 -5.86 -4.00 -5.81
CA HIS A 69 -7.01 -3.40 -6.50
C HIS A 69 -6.68 -2.99 -7.94
N THR A 70 -5.50 -2.41 -8.17
CA THR A 70 -5.01 -2.05 -9.50
C THR A 70 -4.84 -3.28 -10.38
N PHE A 71 -4.29 -4.37 -9.82
CA PHE A 71 -4.17 -5.64 -10.53
C PHE A 71 -5.54 -6.20 -10.95
N ALA A 72 -6.52 -6.19 -10.04
CA ALA A 72 -7.88 -6.65 -10.30
C ALA A 72 -8.55 -5.84 -11.42
N ASN A 73 -8.39 -4.51 -11.41
CA ASN A 73 -8.90 -3.63 -12.46
C ASN A 73 -8.28 -3.93 -13.83
N THR A 74 -6.96 -4.14 -13.88
CA THR A 74 -6.27 -4.53 -15.12
C THR A 74 -6.80 -5.86 -15.65
N MET A 75 -6.97 -6.86 -14.77
CA MET A 75 -7.49 -8.17 -15.16
C MET A 75 -8.94 -8.08 -15.67
N GLN A 76 -9.77 -7.28 -15.03
CA GLN A 76 -11.14 -7.02 -15.48
C GLN A 76 -11.16 -6.34 -16.86
N GLY A 77 -10.24 -5.39 -17.11
CA GLY A 77 -10.08 -4.76 -18.42
C GLY A 77 -9.73 -5.78 -19.52
N ILE A 78 -8.78 -6.67 -19.24
CA ILE A 78 -8.40 -7.76 -20.16
C ILE A 78 -9.61 -8.65 -20.47
N TYR A 79 -10.36 -9.07 -19.44
CA TYR A 79 -11.53 -9.93 -19.64
C TYR A 79 -12.63 -9.27 -20.48
N LYS A 80 -12.90 -7.98 -20.23
CA LYS A 80 -13.85 -7.17 -21.02
C LYS A 80 -13.44 -7.09 -22.48
N LEU A 81 -12.17 -6.80 -22.76
CA LEU A 81 -11.64 -6.76 -24.13
C LEU A 81 -11.82 -8.12 -24.82
N VAL A 82 -11.42 -9.21 -24.16
CA VAL A 82 -11.56 -10.56 -24.71
C VAL A 82 -13.02 -10.89 -25.01
N THR A 83 -13.95 -10.48 -24.15
CA THR A 83 -15.39 -10.71 -24.36
C THR A 83 -15.90 -9.97 -25.59
N ILE A 84 -15.50 -8.70 -25.77
CA ILE A 84 -15.91 -7.90 -26.94
C ILE A 84 -15.38 -8.48 -28.25
N PHE A 85 -14.13 -8.94 -28.27
CA PHE A 85 -13.51 -9.48 -29.49
C PHE A 85 -13.88 -10.94 -29.79
N LYS A 86 -14.37 -11.69 -28.79
CA LYS A 86 -14.86 -13.07 -28.99
C LYS A 86 -16.33 -13.15 -29.41
N VAL A 87 -17.06 -12.05 -29.32
CA VAL A 87 -18.41 -11.87 -29.90
C VAL A 87 -18.27 -11.41 -31.34
#